data_AF-A0A2V6SML7-F1
#
_entry.id   AF-A0A2V6SML7-F1
#
_cell.length_a   1.000
_cell.length_b   1.000
_cell.length_c   1.000
_cell.angle_alpha   90.00
_cell.angle_beta   90.00
_cell.angle_gamma   90.00
#
_symmetry.space_group_name_H-M   'P 1'
#
loop_
_entity.id
_entity.type
_entity.pdbx_description
1 polymer ?
#
loop_
_entity_poly.entity_id
_entity_poly.type
_entity_poly.pdbx_seq_one_letter_code
_entity_poly.pdbx_strand_id
1 'polypeptide(L)'
;MAAGACAHLTDADSVISNHRGHGHCIAKGAKLDLMMAELMGREAGYCRGLGGSMHIAALDLNILGANGIVAAGVPIGAGAALANKLRKADRVVISFFGDGGANQGVVHETMNL
;
A
#
# COMPACT_ATOMS: atom_id res chain seq x y z
N MET A 1 7.54 -12.26 3.62
CA MET A 1 6.50 -11.53 4.39
C MET A 1 5.30 -11.17 3.51
N ALA A 2 5.50 -10.41 2.44
CA ALA A 2 4.42 -9.94 1.55
C ALA A 2 3.51 -11.03 0.98
N ALA A 3 4.09 -12.05 0.31
CA ALA A 3 3.30 -13.14 -0.27
C ALA A 3 2.49 -13.91 0.78
N GLY A 4 3.06 -14.18 1.96
CA GLY A 4 2.35 -14.85 3.05
C GLY A 4 1.23 -14.01 3.63
N ALA A 5 1.42 -12.69 3.78
CA ALA A 5 0.38 -11.78 4.24
C ALA A 5 -0.75 -11.66 3.20
N CYS A 6 -0.41 -11.39 1.93
CA CYS A 6 -1.39 -11.18 0.86
C CYS A 6 -2.14 -12.47 0.47
N ALA A 7 -1.57 -13.66 0.68
CA ALA A 7 -2.25 -14.93 0.40
C ALA A 7 -3.54 -15.15 1.20
N HIS A 8 -3.73 -14.41 2.30
CA HIS A 8 -4.91 -14.49 3.16
C HIS A 8 -5.85 -13.28 2.99
N LEU A 9 -5.51 -12.35 2.08
CA LEU A 9 -6.35 -11.21 1.77
C LEU A 9 -7.33 -11.55 0.65
N THR A 10 -8.53 -11.00 0.76
CA THR A 10 -9.51 -10.94 -0.32
C THR A 10 -9.22 -9.74 -1.24
N ASP A 11 -9.85 -9.70 -2.42
CA ASP A 11 -9.74 -8.54 -3.32
C ASP A 11 -10.26 -7.24 -2.70
N ALA A 12 -11.15 -7.34 -1.71
CA ALA A 12 -11.73 -6.19 -1.01
C ALA A 12 -10.80 -5.59 0.06
N ASP A 13 -9.82 -6.36 0.54
CA ASP A 13 -8.87 -5.89 1.55
C ASP A 13 -7.85 -4.96 0.95
N SER A 14 -7.41 -3.97 1.72
CA SER A 14 -6.48 -2.96 1.22
C SER A 14 -5.06 -3.16 1.75
N VAL A 15 -4.08 -2.75 0.95
CA VAL A 15 -2.69 -2.68 1.37
C VAL A 15 -2.15 -1.27 1.16
N ILE A 16 -1.31 -0.83 2.08
CA ILE A 16 -0.48 0.35 1.92
C ILE A 16 0.99 -0.02 2.09
N SER A 17 1.82 0.52 1.21
CA SER A 17 3.20 0.09 1.05
C SER A 17 4.17 1.24 1.31
N ASN A 18 5.43 0.89 1.50
CA ASN A 18 6.56 1.80 1.61
C ASN A 18 7.38 1.83 0.29
N HIS A 19 8.50 2.57 0.33
CA HIS A 19 9.45 2.77 -0.77
C HIS A 19 10.08 1.48 -1.35
N ARG A 20 9.97 0.34 -0.67
CA ARG A 20 10.41 -0.99 -1.17
C ARG A 20 9.19 -1.87 -1.52
N GLY A 21 8.20 -1.23 -2.13
CA GLY A 21 6.83 -1.75 -2.20
C GLY A 21 6.48 -2.68 -3.34
N HIS A 22 7.37 -2.90 -4.31
CA HIS A 22 7.04 -3.67 -5.51
C HIS A 22 6.56 -5.07 -5.18
N GLY A 23 7.24 -5.75 -4.26
CA GLY A 23 6.84 -7.08 -3.78
C GLY A 23 5.47 -7.10 -3.09
N HIS A 24 5.09 -6.01 -2.39
CA HIS A 24 3.76 -5.88 -1.79
C HIS A 24 2.68 -5.73 -2.85
N CYS A 25 2.93 -4.88 -3.85
CA CYS A 25 2.01 -4.64 -4.94
C CYS A 25 1.80 -5.91 -5.78
N ILE A 26 2.88 -6.59 -6.15
CA ILE A 26 2.82 -7.84 -6.92
C ILE A 26 2.10 -8.93 -6.12
N ALA A 27 2.42 -9.08 -4.82
CA ALA A 27 1.75 -10.04 -3.97
C ALA A 27 0.24 -9.76 -3.81
N LYS A 28 -0.20 -8.50 -3.97
CA LYS A 28 -1.61 -8.10 -3.97
C LYS A 28 -2.28 -8.23 -5.35
N GLY A 29 -1.55 -8.63 -6.39
CA GLY A 29 -2.09 -8.86 -7.73
C GLY A 29 -1.72 -7.80 -8.77
N ALA A 30 -0.80 -6.88 -8.45
CA ALA A 30 -0.28 -5.97 -9.46
C ALA A 30 0.49 -6.73 -10.55
N LYS A 31 0.19 -6.41 -11.81
CA LYS A 31 0.85 -6.95 -13.00
C LYS A 31 2.20 -6.29 -13.22
N LEU A 32 3.17 -7.11 -13.58
CA LEU A 32 4.56 -6.68 -13.73
C LEU A 32 4.76 -5.76 -14.95
N ASP A 33 4.05 -5.99 -16.04
CA ASP A 33 4.10 -5.16 -17.24
C ASP A 33 3.65 -3.70 -16.97
N LEU A 34 2.52 -3.52 -16.29
CA LEU A 34 2.01 -2.21 -15.88
C LEU A 34 2.94 -1.54 -14.85
N MET A 35 3.51 -2.32 -13.94
CA MET A 35 4.53 -1.82 -13.00
C MET A 35 5.77 -1.32 -13.74
N MET A 36 6.29 -2.08 -14.70
CA MET A 36 7.45 -1.67 -15.49
C MET A 36 7.13 -0.44 -16.35
N ALA A 37 5.92 -0.34 -16.91
CA ALA A 37 5.45 0.86 -17.60
C ALA A 37 5.46 2.10 -16.68
N GLU A 38 5.00 1.95 -15.43
CA GLU A 38 5.03 3.01 -14.43
C GLU A 38 6.47 3.45 -14.10
N LEU A 39 7.37 2.50 -13.87
CA LEU A 39 8.79 2.77 -13.60
C LEU A 39 9.49 3.48 -14.78
N MET A 40 9.06 3.21 -16.00
CA MET A 40 9.59 3.82 -17.22
C MET A 40 8.90 5.14 -17.61
N GLY A 41 8.00 5.67 -16.78
CA GLY A 41 7.29 6.92 -17.06
C GLY A 41 6.34 6.82 -18.27
N ARG A 42 5.79 5.63 -18.54
CA ARG A 42 4.85 5.40 -19.65
C ARG A 42 3.42 5.59 -19.18
N GLU A 43 2.57 6.11 -20.08
CA GLU A 43 1.15 6.33 -19.82
C GLU A 43 0.38 5.05 -19.46
N ALA A 44 0.84 3.88 -19.93
CA ALA A 44 0.25 2.59 -19.58
C ALA A 44 0.50 2.16 -18.12
N GLY A 45 1.34 2.88 -17.37
CA GLY A 45 1.61 2.59 -15.97
C GLY A 45 0.38 2.80 -15.07
N TYR A 46 0.41 2.20 -13.89
CA TYR A 46 -0.66 2.28 -12.88
C TYR A 46 -1.10 3.72 -12.54
N CYS A 47 -0.17 4.66 -12.56
CA CYS A 47 -0.39 6.08 -12.30
C CYS A 47 -0.03 6.93 -13.54
N ARG A 48 -0.12 6.33 -14.74
CA ARG A 48 0.22 6.96 -16.02
C ARG A 48 1.67 7.43 -16.11
N GLY A 49 2.58 6.77 -15.40
CA GLY A 49 4.01 7.09 -15.40
C GLY A 49 4.40 8.25 -14.49
N LEU A 50 3.49 8.75 -13.66
CA LEU A 50 3.73 9.91 -12.78
C LEU A 50 4.20 9.52 -11.37
N GLY A 51 3.88 8.32 -10.91
CA GLY A 51 4.24 7.83 -9.58
C GLY A 51 5.64 7.22 -9.52
N GLY A 52 6.08 6.62 -10.63
CA GLY A 52 7.38 5.96 -10.74
C GLY A 52 7.54 4.82 -9.73
N SER A 53 8.79 4.52 -9.37
CA SER A 53 9.11 3.36 -8.51
C SER A 53 8.50 3.45 -7.10
N MET A 54 8.46 4.64 -6.51
CA MET A 54 8.14 4.81 -5.08
C MET A 54 6.68 5.17 -4.79
N HIS A 55 5.86 5.43 -5.82
CA HIS A 55 4.46 5.88 -5.64
C HIS A 55 3.45 5.10 -6.49
N ILE A 56 3.70 3.80 -6.72
CA ILE A 56 2.71 2.94 -7.37
C ILE A 56 1.44 2.89 -6.52
N ALA A 57 0.31 3.27 -7.11
CA ALA A 57 -1.02 3.13 -6.56
C ALA A 57 -1.93 2.45 -7.58
N ALA A 58 -2.71 1.46 -7.14
CA ALA A 58 -3.65 0.73 -7.98
C ALA A 58 -4.94 0.52 -7.19
N LEU A 59 -5.83 1.51 -7.27
CA LEU A 59 -7.04 1.55 -6.46
C LEU A 59 -8.00 0.40 -6.80
N ASP A 60 -8.01 -0.06 -8.06
CA ASP A 60 -8.81 -1.22 -8.49
C ASP A 60 -8.35 -2.53 -7.82
N LEU A 61 -7.10 -2.59 -7.37
CA LEU A 61 -6.52 -3.72 -6.62
C LEU A 61 -6.48 -3.47 -5.11
N ASN A 62 -7.10 -2.38 -4.64
CA ASN A 62 -7.03 -1.91 -3.26
C ASN A 62 -5.58 -1.70 -2.77
N ILE A 63 -4.68 -1.30 -3.67
CA ILE A 63 -3.32 -0.85 -3.35
C ILE A 63 -3.38 0.67 -3.21
N LEU A 64 -3.45 1.14 -1.95
CA LEU A 64 -3.68 2.55 -1.62
C LEU A 64 -2.50 3.45 -1.97
N GLY A 65 -1.32 2.86 -2.18
CA GLY A 65 -0.11 3.56 -2.61
C GLY A 65 1.15 3.00 -1.96
N ALA A 66 2.27 3.15 -2.66
CA ALA A 66 3.61 3.12 -2.07
C ALA A 66 4.02 4.54 -1.66
N ASN A 67 4.79 4.67 -0.58
CA ASN A 67 5.24 5.97 -0.09
C ASN A 67 6.77 6.03 0.10
N GLY A 68 7.38 7.07 -0.46
CA GLY A 68 8.80 7.42 -0.26
C GLY A 68 9.13 7.90 1.16
N ILE A 69 8.17 8.55 1.83
CA ILE A 69 8.30 9.03 3.20
C ILE A 69 8.16 7.85 4.17
N VAL A 70 9.15 7.71 5.04
CA VAL A 70 9.23 6.63 6.01
C VAL A 70 7.99 6.65 6.91
N ALA A 71 7.32 5.50 7.01
CA ALA A 71 6.10 5.28 7.82
C ALA A 71 4.85 6.13 7.50
N ALA A 72 4.90 7.04 6.52
CA ALA A 72 3.75 7.89 6.18
C ALA A 72 2.51 7.10 5.72
N GLY A 73 2.68 5.85 5.28
CA GLY A 73 1.57 4.97 4.94
C GLY A 73 0.77 4.44 6.15
N VAL A 74 1.37 4.40 7.35
CA VAL A 74 0.73 3.85 8.55
C VAL A 74 -0.56 4.60 8.94
N PRO A 75 -0.56 5.93 9.12
CA PRO A 75 -1.78 6.68 9.44
C PRO A 75 -2.82 6.62 8.32
N ILE A 76 -2.39 6.57 7.05
CA ILE A 76 -3.30 6.43 5.91
C ILE A 76 -4.04 5.07 5.98
N GLY A 77 -3.31 3.99 6.29
CA GLY A 77 -3.89 2.67 6.49
C GLY A 77 -4.89 2.63 7.66
N ALA A 78 -4.57 3.29 8.77
CA ALA A 78 -5.51 3.42 9.90
C ALA A 78 -6.77 4.21 9.53
N GLY A 79 -6.64 5.29 8.75
CA GLY A 79 -7.79 6.02 8.20
C GLY A 79 -8.67 5.15 7.31
N ALA A 80 -8.08 4.32 6.45
CA ALA A 80 -8.81 3.36 5.62
C ALA A 80 -9.52 2.28 6.46
N ALA A 81 -8.85 1.76 7.49
CA ALA A 81 -9.47 0.81 8.43
C ALA A 81 -10.63 1.44 9.22
N LEU A 82 -10.47 2.69 9.66
CA LEU A 82 -11.54 3.44 10.31
C LEU A 82 -12.73 3.64 9.36
N ALA A 83 -12.49 3.96 8.09
CA ALA A 83 -13.55 4.07 7.09
C ALA A 83 -14.30 2.74 6.89
N ASN A 84 -13.59 1.60 6.87
CA ASN A 84 -14.22 0.28 6.83
C ASN A 84 -15.12 0.05 8.06
N LYS A 85 -14.63 0.36 9.26
CA LYS A 85 -15.40 0.25 10.51
C LYS A 85 -16.67 1.11 10.48
N LEU A 86 -16.56 2.38 10.07
CA LEU A 86 -17.70 3.30 9.98
C LEU A 86 -18.75 2.84 8.97
N ARG A 87 -18.31 2.21 7.88
CA ARG A 87 -19.18 1.64 6.84
C ARG A 87 -19.72 0.26 7.19
N LYS A 88 -19.35 -0.31 8.34
CA LYS A 88 -19.65 -1.70 8.72
C LYS A 88 -19.23 -2.70 7.63
N ALA A 89 -18.11 -2.43 6.98
CA ALA A 89 -17.55 -3.31 5.96
C ALA A 89 -16.64 -4.35 6.64
N ASP A 90 -16.83 -5.62 6.28
CA ASP A 90 -15.98 -6.72 6.73
C ASP A 90 -14.73 -6.81 5.85
N ARG A 91 -13.79 -5.88 6.07
CA ARG A 91 -12.56 -5.70 5.27
C ARG A 91 -11.42 -5.24 6.16
N VAL A 92 -10.22 -5.77 5.90
CA VAL A 92 -9.00 -5.40 6.63
C VAL A 92 -8.09 -4.51 5.79
N VAL A 93 -7.18 -3.83 6.48
CA VAL A 93 -6.11 -3.02 5.86
C VAL A 93 -4.77 -3.46 6.43
N ILE A 94 -3.80 -3.76 5.57
CA ILE A 94 -2.42 -4.06 5.97
C ILE A 94 -1.52 -2.87 5.62
N SER A 95 -0.81 -2.36 6.63
CA SER A 95 0.22 -1.33 6.47
C SER A 95 1.62 -1.94 6.57
N PHE A 96 2.37 -1.95 5.47
CA PHE A 96 3.75 -2.43 5.46
C PHE A 96 4.74 -1.30 5.78
N PHE A 97 5.50 -1.45 6.86
CA PHE A 97 6.59 -0.55 7.23
C PHE A 97 7.79 -1.36 7.77
N GLY A 98 8.99 -0.77 7.67
CA GLY A 98 10.22 -1.38 8.19
C GLY A 98 10.52 -0.95 9.62
N ASP A 99 11.60 -1.48 10.19
CA ASP A 99 12.11 -1.14 11.52
C ASP A 99 12.42 0.36 11.67
N GLY A 100 13.04 0.98 10.65
CA GLY A 100 13.24 2.44 10.63
C GLY A 100 11.93 3.23 10.62
N GLY A 101 10.86 2.63 10.08
CA GLY A 101 9.51 3.17 10.16
C GLY A 101 8.89 3.03 11.55
N ALA A 102 9.16 1.92 12.24
CA ALA A 102 8.67 1.70 13.59
C ALA A 102 9.15 2.77 14.59
N ASN A 103 10.31 3.38 14.33
CA ASN A 103 10.86 4.47 15.14
C ASN A 103 10.31 5.87 14.79
N GLN A 104 9.36 5.99 13.86
CA GLN A 104 8.71 7.26 13.56
C GLN A 104 7.56 7.50 14.56
N GLY A 105 7.49 8.70 15.13
CA GLY A 105 6.43 9.09 16.08
C GLY A 105 5.02 8.83 15.54
N VAL A 106 4.82 9.07 14.24
CA VAL A 106 3.54 8.82 13.56
C VAL A 106 3.04 7.39 13.69
N VAL A 107 3.92 6.39 13.80
CA VAL A 107 3.53 4.99 13.99
C VAL A 107 2.95 4.77 15.38
N HIS A 108 3.62 5.31 16.41
CA HIS A 108 3.16 5.22 17.79
C HIS A 108 1.84 5.97 18.00
N GLU A 109 1.74 7.18 17.44
CA GLU A 109 0.49 7.95 17.44
C GLU A 109 -0.64 7.16 16.77
N THR A 110 -0.37 6.55 15.61
CA THR A 110 -1.37 5.76 14.88
C THR A 110 -1.81 4.51 15.64
N MET A 111 -0.90 3.81 16.32
CA MET A 111 -1.22 2.61 17.11
C MET A 111 -2.06 2.92 18.36
N ASN A 112 -2.07 4.17 18.81
CA ASN A 112 -2.85 4.62 19.96
C ASN A 112 -4.28 5.09 19.59
N LEU A 113 -4.63 5.12 18.30
CA LEU A 113 -5.97 5.44 17.81
C LEU A 113 -6.90 4.22 17.84
#